data_AF-A0A840W451-F1
#
_entry.id   AF-A0A840W451-F1
#
_cell.length_a   1.000
_cell.length_b   1.000
_cell.length_c   1.000
_cell.angle_alpha   90.00
_cell.angle_beta   90.00
_cell.angle_gamma   90.00
#
_symmetry.space_group_name_H-M   'P 1'
#
loop_
_entity.id
_entity.type
_entity.pdbx_description
1 polymer ?
#
loop_
_entity_poly.entity_id
_entity_poly.type
_entity_poly.pdbx_seq_one_letter_code
_entity_poly.pdbx_strand_id
1 'polypeptide(L)' 'MATNLGDVVGVRDSKDPDGPVLVVDAYSWRFFVVAPPR' A
#
# COMPACT_ATOMS: atom_id res chain seq x y z
N MET A 1 4.47 16.25 -2.45
CA MET A 1 4.73 14.90 -2.99
C MET A 1 5.69 14.19 -2.04
N ALA A 2 5.37 12.97 -1.61
CA ALA A 2 6.28 12.18 -0.77
C ALA A 2 7.34 11.53 -1.67
N THR A 3 8.62 11.69 -1.36
CA THR A 3 9.75 11.23 -2.20
C THR A 3 10.34 9.90 -1.73
N ASN A 4 9.83 9.29 -0.64
CA ASN A 4 10.31 8.02 -0.10
C ASN A 4 9.52 6.78 -0.58
N LEU A 5 8.70 6.93 -1.64
CA LEU A 5 7.77 5.89 -2.12
C LEU A 5 8.43 4.58 -2.60
N GLY A 6 9.77 4.50 -2.66
CA GLY A 6 10.46 3.24 -2.91
C GLY A 6 10.23 2.17 -1.84
N ASP A 7 9.90 2.58 -0.60
CA ASP A 7 9.82 1.69 0.56
C ASP A 7 8.39 1.40 1.05
N VAL A 8 7.37 1.97 0.40
CA VAL A 8 5.97 1.84 0.84
C VAL A 8 4.97 1.72 -0.32
N VAL A 9 3.84 1.07 -0.06
CA VAL A 9 2.71 0.95 -0.97
C VAL A 9 1.49 1.64 -0.37
N GLY A 10 0.88 2.56 -1.12
CA GLY A 10 -0.34 3.25 -0.71
C GLY A 10 -1.58 2.53 -1.22
N VAL A 11 -2.51 2.22 -0.32
CA VAL A 11 -3.83 1.65 -0.63
C VAL A 11 -4.89 2.74 -0.43
N ARG A 12 -5.65 3.02 -1.50
CA ARG A 12 -6.75 3.99 -1.50
C ARG A 12 -8.09 3.28 -1.62
N ASP A 13 -9.12 3.89 -1.06
CA ASP A 13 -10.48 3.52 -1.44
C ASP A 13 -10.71 3.87 -2.92
N SER A 14 -11.25 2.93 -3.68
CA SER A 14 -11.56 3.15 -5.10
C SER A 14 -12.72 4.14 -5.30
N LYS A 15 -13.58 4.32 -4.28
CA LYS A 15 -14.77 5.16 -4.36
C LYS A 15 -14.52 6.61 -3.94
N ASP A 16 -13.42 6.86 -3.24
CA ASP A 16 -12.99 8.19 -2.85
C ASP A 16 -11.48 8.36 -3.15
N PRO A 17 -11.11 8.77 -4.38
CA PRO A 17 -9.71 8.91 -4.78
C PRO A 17 -8.97 9.99 -3.98
N ASP A 18 -9.69 10.97 -3.44
CA ASP A 18 -9.14 12.08 -2.65
C ASP A 18 -9.11 11.78 -1.14
N GLY A 19 -9.68 10.65 -0.74
CA GLY A 19 -9.72 10.19 0.65
C GLY A 19 -8.37 9.75 1.23
N PRO A 20 -8.37 9.35 2.50
CA PRO A 20 -7.17 8.90 3.20
C PRO A 20 -6.49 7.68 2.54
N VAL A 21 -5.16 7.59 2.70
CA VAL A 21 -4.34 6.48 2.19
C VAL A 21 -3.85 5.63 3.34
N LEU A 22 -4.07 4.31 3.27
CA LEU A 22 -3.36 3.36 4.12
C LEU A 22 -1.97 3.10 3.55
N VAL A 23 -0.94 3.21 4.37
CA VAL A 23 0.46 2.96 3.97
C VAL A 23 0.90 1.60 4.49
N VAL A 24 1.38 0.75 3.59
CA VAL A 24 1.94 -0.58 3.90
C VAL A 24 3.42 -0.55 3.56
N ASP A 25 4.27 -1.11 4.42
CA ASP A 25 5.69 -1.24 4.09
C ASP A 25 5.90 -2.20 2.90
N ALA A 26 6.93 -1.95 2.08
CA ALA A 26 7.17 -2.72 0.87
C ALA A 26 7.44 -4.20 1.13
N TYR A 27 8.01 -4.57 2.29
CA TYR A 27 8.28 -5.97 2.64
C TYR A 27 6.97 -6.72 2.91
N SER A 28 6.08 -6.18 3.75
CA SER A 28 4.78 -6.76 4.06
C SER A 28 3.90 -6.88 2.82
N TRP A 29 3.91 -5.88 1.92
CA TRP A 29 3.18 -5.98 0.65
C TRP A 29 3.68 -7.13 -0.23
N ARG A 30 5.01 -7.26 -0.40
CA ARG A 30 5.60 -8.36 -1.17
C ARG A 30 5.23 -9.72 -0.58
N PHE A 31 5.26 -9.85 0.75
CA PHE A 31 4.87 -11.09 1.43
C PHE A 31 3.39 -11.44 1.21
N PHE A 32 2.49 -10.47 1.34
CA PHE A 32 1.06 -10.64 1.08
C PHE A 32 0.78 -11.12 -0.35
N VAL A 33 1.44 -10.53 -1.36
CA VAL A 33 1.21 -10.87 -2.78
C VAL A 33 1.62 -12.31 -3.09
N VAL A 34 2.71 -12.80 -2.50
CA VAL A 34 3.19 -14.18 -2.76
C VAL A 34 2.55 -15.23 -1.86
N ALA A 35 2.00 -14.82 -0.71
CA ALA A 35 1.35 -15.70 0.25
C ALA A 35 0.15 -15.01 0.91
N PRO A 36 -0.98 -14.83 0.20
CA PRO A 36 -2.18 -14.25 0.79
C PRO A 36 -2.68 -15.11 1.95
N PRO A 37 -3.17 -14.50 3.04
CA PRO A 37 -3.91 -15.23 4.07
C PRO A 37 -5.04 -16.05 3.42
N ARG A 38 -5.24 -17.27 3.92
CA ARG A 38 -6.33 -18.15 3.47
C ARG A 38 -7.64 -17.80 4.13
#